data_AF-A0A0S1XE99-F1
#
_entry.id   AF-A0A0S1XE99-F1
#
_cell.length_a   1.000
_cell.length_b   1.000
_cell.length_c   1.000
_cell.angle_alpha   90.00
_cell.angle_beta   90.00
_cell.angle_gamma   90.00
#
_symmetry.space_group_name_H-M   'P 1'
#
loop_
_entity.id
_entity.type
_entity.pdbx_description
1 polymer ?
#
loop_
_entity_poly.entity_id
_entity_poly.type
_entity_poly.pdbx_seq_one_letter_code
_entity_poly.pdbx_strand_id
1 'polypeptide(L)'
;MGYFAEMLKREFEELNVEEVYTTKLGNRDIEILEVSVYGTKFLAMFQSEEKKHGLYLWSLIITSANNTRTIQGMDKLDTLKMRIKENVRAIMEGMEKS
;
A
#
# COMPACT_ATOMS: atom_id res chain seq x y z
N MET A 1 -11.37 9.11 -4.94
CA MET A 1 -9.95 9.08 -4.57
C MET A 1 -9.70 7.77 -3.83
N GLY A 2 -8.60 7.09 -4.14
CA GLY A 2 -8.25 5.80 -3.55
C GLY A 2 -7.99 5.89 -2.05
N TYR A 3 -8.53 4.93 -1.28
CA TYR A 3 -8.44 4.91 0.18
C TYR A 3 -7.00 4.65 0.64
N PHE A 4 -6.27 3.81 -0.09
CA PHE A 4 -4.87 3.52 0.21
C PHE A 4 -3.97 4.71 -0.11
N ALA A 5 -4.20 5.41 -1.22
CA ALA A 5 -3.47 6.62 -1.57
C ALA A 5 -3.60 7.72 -0.51
N GLU A 6 -4.83 7.98 -0.05
CA GLU A 6 -5.10 8.97 1.00
C GLU A 6 -4.46 8.56 2.34
N MET A 7 -4.51 7.28 2.70
CA MET A 7 -3.85 6.76 3.89
C MET A 7 -2.35 7.05 3.87
N LEU A 8 -1.67 6.73 2.77
CA LEU A 8 -0.22 6.94 2.67
C LEU A 8 0.15 8.42 2.77
N LYS A 9 -0.56 9.30 2.05
CA LYS A 9 -0.34 10.75 2.10
C LYS A 9 -0.53 11.34 3.50
N ARG A 10 -1.48 10.79 4.27
CA ARG A 10 -1.77 11.25 5.62
C ARG A 10 -0.76 10.77 6.65
N GLU A 11 -0.28 9.54 6.50
CA GLU A 11 0.57 8.88 7.50
C GLU A 11 2.07 9.08 7.26
N PHE A 12 2.47 9.47 6.05
CA PHE A 12 3.86 9.66 5.64
C PHE A 12 4.00 10.93 4.80
N GLU A 13 4.37 12.04 5.43
CA GLU A 13 4.50 13.35 4.77
C GLU A 13 5.67 13.38 3.77
N GLU A 14 6.68 12.56 4.00
CA GLU A 14 7.87 12.42 3.16
C GLU A 14 7.61 11.64 1.85
N LEU A 15 6.48 10.94 1.74
CA LEU A 15 6.11 10.21 0.54
C LEU A 15 5.40 11.12 -0.46
N ASN A 16 5.96 11.20 -1.67
CA ASN A 16 5.21 11.71 -2.81
C ASN A 16 4.48 10.54 -3.49
N VAL A 17 3.14 10.54 -3.37
CA VAL A 17 2.24 9.47 -3.78
C VAL A 17 1.37 9.93 -4.95
N GLU A 18 1.51 9.24 -6.08
CA GLU A 18 0.72 9.46 -7.29
C GLU A 18 -0.20 8.26 -7.54
N GLU A 19 -1.49 8.51 -7.74
CA GLU A 19 -2.46 7.47 -8.08
C GLU A 19 -2.34 7.16 -9.58
N VAL A 20 -1.88 5.95 -9.92
CA VAL A 20 -1.68 5.53 -11.32
C VAL A 20 -2.96 4.90 -11.87
N TYR A 21 -3.60 4.04 -11.07
CA TYR A 21 -4.79 3.33 -11.49
C TYR A 21 -5.61 2.87 -10.28
N THR A 22 -6.91 3.12 -10.32
CA THR A 22 -7.86 2.62 -9.32
C THR A 22 -9.01 1.96 -10.04
N THR A 23 -9.34 0.73 -9.65
CA THR A 23 -10.46 -0.01 -10.24
C THR A 23 -11.07 -0.98 -9.25
N LYS A 24 -12.19 -1.57 -9.66
CA LYS A 24 -12.85 -2.65 -8.95
C LYS A 24 -12.99 -3.86 -9.86
N LEU A 25 -12.48 -5.00 -9.41
CA LEU A 25 -12.55 -6.28 -10.13
C LEU A 25 -13.42 -7.25 -9.34
N GLY A 26 -14.70 -7.34 -9.72
CA GLY A 26 -15.71 -8.04 -8.94
C GLY A 26 -15.95 -7.34 -7.60
N ASN A 27 -15.68 -8.03 -6.48
CA ASN A 27 -15.78 -7.45 -5.13
C ASN A 27 -14.45 -6.88 -4.62
N ARG A 28 -13.38 -6.96 -5.41
CA ARG A 28 -12.04 -6.56 -5.00
C ARG A 28 -11.72 -5.17 -5.51
N ASP A 29 -11.41 -4.26 -4.60
CA ASP A 29 -10.87 -2.96 -4.92
C ASP A 29 -9.36 -3.10 -5.15
N ILE A 30 -8.86 -2.45 -6.20
CA ILE A 30 -7.45 -2.48 -6.62
C ILE A 30 -7.00 -1.03 -6.80
N GLU A 31 -5.94 -0.66 -6.09
CA GLU A 31 -5.28 0.65 -6.19
C GLU A 31 -3.81 0.41 -6.55
N ILE A 32 -3.32 1.07 -7.60
CA ILE A 32 -1.92 1.07 -8.02
C ILE A 32 -1.41 2.50 -7.90
N LEU A 33 -0.35 2.66 -7.12
CA LEU A 33 0.27 3.93 -6.83
C LEU A 33 1.74 3.92 -7.27
N GLU A 34 2.21 5.04 -7.79
CA GLU A 34 3.64 5.34 -7.82
C GLU A 34 3.98 6.10 -6.54
N VAL A 35 4.99 5.61 -5.83
CA VAL A 35 5.46 6.23 -4.59
C VAL A 35 6.93 6.58 -4.75
N SER A 36 7.27 7.80 -4.36
CA SER A 36 8.62 8.32 -4.43
C SER A 36 9.06 8.89 -3.09
N VAL A 37 10.28 8.56 -2.68
CA VAL A 37 10.90 9.00 -1.44
C VAL A 37 12.42 9.04 -1.63
N TYR A 38 13.08 10.11 -1.16
CA TYR A 38 14.54 10.26 -1.22
C TYR A 38 15.17 9.96 -2.61
N GLY A 39 14.52 10.41 -3.69
CA GLY A 39 15.00 10.20 -5.06
C GLY A 39 14.81 8.78 -5.61
N THR A 40 14.26 7.86 -4.82
CA THR A 40 13.93 6.50 -5.24
C THR A 40 12.43 6.37 -5.49
N LYS A 41 12.06 5.57 -6.50
CA LYS A 41 10.66 5.28 -6.86
C LYS A 41 10.34 3.80 -6.71
N PHE A 42 9.10 3.52 -6.33
CA PHE A 42 8.53 2.18 -6.35
C PHE A 42 7.05 2.23 -6.70
N LEU A 43 6.52 1.11 -7.19
CA LEU A 43 5.10 0.92 -7.40
C LEU A 43 4.52 0.14 -6.22
N ALA A 44 3.37 0.58 -5.73
CA ALA A 44 2.60 -0.11 -4.71
C ALA A 44 1.22 -0.47 -5.28
N MET A 45 0.89 -1.76 -5.32
CA MET A 45 -0.45 -2.23 -5.63
C MET A 45 -1.09 -2.74 -4.35
N PHE A 46 -2.17 -2.09 -3.94
CA PHE A 46 -3.02 -2.53 -2.84
C PHE A 46 -4.29 -3.15 -3.39
N GLN A 47 -4.65 -4.32 -2.86
CA GLN A 47 -5.88 -5.01 -3.18
C GLN A 47 -6.63 -5.28 -1.89
N SER A 48 -7.95 -5.04 -1.89
CA SER A 48 -8.78 -5.36 -0.73
C SER A 48 -10.16 -5.83 -1.14
N GLU A 49 -10.73 -6.71 -0.33
CA GLU A 49 -12.08 -7.21 -0.48
C GLU A 49 -12.70 -7.34 0.91
N GLU A 50 -13.78 -6.59 1.16
CA GLU A 50 -14.55 -6.77 2.38
C GLU A 50 -15.27 -8.13 2.35
N LYS A 51 -15.08 -8.92 3.40
CA LYS A 51 -15.73 -10.23 3.57
C LYS A 51 -17.02 -10.09 4.39
N LYS A 52 -16.95 -10.31 5.70
CA LYS A 52 -18.08 -10.17 6.63
C LYS A 52 -17.63 -9.47 7.90
N HIS A 53 -18.54 -8.72 8.53
CA HIS A 53 -18.31 -8.06 9.82
C HIS A 53 -17.07 -7.12 9.83
N GLY A 54 -16.80 -6.43 8.72
CA GLY A 54 -15.66 -5.51 8.62
C GLY A 54 -14.29 -6.18 8.59
N LEU A 55 -14.23 -7.48 8.28
CA LEU A 55 -12.99 -8.19 7.96
C LEU A 55 -12.66 -8.00 6.48
N TYR A 56 -11.42 -7.61 6.20
CA TYR A 56 -10.92 -7.39 4.86
C TYR A 56 -9.89 -8.46 4.53
N LEU A 57 -10.07 -9.15 3.41
CA LEU A 57 -8.98 -9.89 2.77
C LEU A 57 -8.18 -8.87 1.95
N TRP A 58 -6.87 -8.81 2.15
CA TRP A 58 -6.05 -7.78 1.53
C TRP A 58 -4.69 -8.31 1.11
N SER A 59 -4.11 -7.65 0.11
CA SER A 59 -2.71 -7.83 -0.27
C SER A 59 -2.09 -6.48 -0.64
N LEU A 60 -0.80 -6.35 -0.36
CA LEU A 60 0.04 -5.23 -0.72
C LEU A 60 1.26 -5.78 -1.44
N ILE A 61 1.41 -5.39 -2.69
CA ILE A 61 2.57 -5.71 -3.52
C ILE A 61 3.36 -4.41 -3.70
N ILE A 62 4.62 -4.41 -3.28
CA ILE A 62 5.52 -3.29 -3.46
C ILE A 62 6.66 -3.75 -4.34
N THR A 63 6.89 -3.05 -5.45
CA THR A 63 7.89 -3.42 -6.44
C THR A 63 8.75 -2.22 -6.79
N SER A 64 10.06 -2.40 -6.75
CA SER A 64 11.08 -1.49 -7.26
C SER A 64 11.91 -2.20 -8.32
N ALA A 65 12.83 -1.49 -8.99
CA ALA A 65 13.66 -2.06 -10.05
C ALA A 65 14.42 -3.33 -9.63
N ASN A 66 14.77 -3.46 -8.35
CA ASN A 66 15.65 -4.53 -7.85
C ASN A 66 14.97 -5.47 -6.85
N ASN A 67 13.73 -5.19 -6.43
CA ASN A 67 13.08 -5.96 -5.37
C ASN A 67 11.56 -5.94 -5.49
N THR A 68 10.91 -7.05 -5.18
CA THR A 68 9.46 -7.13 -5.04
C THR A 68 9.12 -7.82 -3.74
N ARG A 69 8.24 -7.21 -2.96
CA ARG A 69 7.70 -7.77 -1.72
C ARG A 69 6.18 -7.85 -1.82
N THR A 70 5.65 -8.98 -1.38
CA THR A 70 4.22 -9.24 -1.30
C THR A 70 3.85 -9.54 0.13
N ILE A 71 2.81 -8.88 0.61
CA ILE A 71 2.27 -9.06 1.95
C ILE A 71 0.78 -9.24 1.79
N GLN A 72 0.20 -10.15 2.57
CA GLN A 72 -1.23 -10.41 2.53
C GLN A 72 -1.73 -10.75 3.93
N GLY A 73 -3.00 -10.51 4.15
CA GLY A 73 -3.61 -10.78 5.44
C GLY A 73 -5.12 -10.78 5.36
N MET A 74 -5.72 -11.10 6.49
CA MET A 74 -7.15 -10.97 6.72
C MET A 74 -7.34 -10.32 8.08
N ASP A 75 -7.68 -9.04 8.07
CA ASP A 75 -7.68 -8.21 9.27
C ASP A 75 -8.90 -7.29 9.28
N LYS A 76 -9.26 -6.78 10.46
CA LYS A 76 -10.16 -5.64 10.54
C LYS A 76 -9.47 -4.40 9.99
N LEU A 77 -10.27 -3.41 9.56
CA LEU A 77 -9.76 -2.18 8.93
C LEU A 77 -8.65 -1.49 9.73
N ASP A 78 -8.78 -1.37 11.04
CA ASP A 78 -7.77 -0.68 11.87
C ASP A 78 -6.45 -1.47 11.98
N THR A 79 -6.54 -2.79 12.14
CA THR A 79 -5.36 -3.67 12.16
C THR A 79 -4.67 -3.70 10.78
N LEU A 80 -5.46 -3.71 9.71
CA LEU A 80 -4.99 -3.58 8.34
C LEU A 80 -4.17 -2.30 8.14
N LYS A 81 -4.71 -1.13 8.54
CA LYS A 81 -3.99 0.16 8.49
C LYS A 81 -2.66 0.09 9.21
N MET A 82 -2.64 -0.46 10.42
CA MET A 82 -1.43 -0.59 11.22
C MET A 82 -0.38 -1.47 10.53
N ARG A 83 -0.76 -2.65 10.02
CA ARG A 83 0.15 -3.54 9.30
C ARG A 83 0.70 -2.90 8.03
N ILE A 84 -0.14 -2.23 7.25
CA ILE A 84 0.31 -1.48 6.06
C ILE A 84 1.38 -0.47 6.47
N LYS A 85 1.10 0.34 7.50
CA LYS A 85 1.99 1.39 7.97
C LYS A 85 3.35 0.84 8.39
N GLU A 86 3.38 -0.22 9.19
CA GLU A 86 4.63 -0.85 9.63
C GLU A 86 5.46 -1.37 8.45
N ASN A 87 4.80 -1.97 7.45
CA ASN A 87 5.50 -2.53 6.30
C ASN A 87 6.03 -1.46 5.34
N VAL A 88 5.26 -0.41 5.09
CA VAL A 88 5.72 0.73 4.28
C VAL A 88 6.89 1.42 4.96
N ARG A 89 6.83 1.65 6.29
CA ARG A 89 7.95 2.21 7.06
C ARG A 89 9.20 1.36 6.96
N ALA A 90 9.09 0.04 7.18
CA ALA A 90 10.23 -0.87 7.08
C ALA A 90 10.87 -0.88 5.68
N ILE A 91 10.08 -0.65 4.63
CA ILE A 91 10.58 -0.51 3.26
C ILE A 91 11.30 0.82 3.08
N MET A 92 10.71 1.93 3.54
CA MET A 92 11.32 3.26 3.48
C MET A 92 12.66 3.31 4.22
N GLU A 93 12.74 2.75 5.43
CA GLU A 93 13.98 2.66 6.21
C GLU A 93 15.05 1.80 5.52
N GLY A 94 14.63 0.79 4.74
CA GLY A 94 15.53 0.00 3.90
C GLY A 94 16.07 0.80 2.70
N MET A 95 15.27 1.73 2.18
CA MET A 95 15.64 2.58 1.04
C MET A 95 16.54 3.75 1.44
N GLU A 96 16.36 4.35 2.62
CA GLU A 96 17.23 5.41 3.14
C GLU A 96 18.69 4.94 3.35
N LYS A 97 18.87 3.64 3.63
CA LYS A 97 20.18 3.02 3.92
C LYS A 97 20.90 2.47 2.68
N SER A 98 20.32 2.59 1.48
CA SER A 98 20.85 2.04 0.22
C SER A 98 21.47 3.14 -0.63
#